data_AF-A0A4U0RZT4-F1
#
_entry.id   AF-A0A4U0RZT4-F1
#
_cell.length_a   1.000
_cell.length_b   1.000
_cell.length_c   1.000
_cell.angle_alpha   90.00
_cell.angle_beta   90.00
_cell.angle_gamma   90.00
#
_symmetry.space_group_name_H-M   'P 1'
#
loop_
_entity.id
_entity.type
_entity.pdbx_description
1 polymer ?
#
loop_
_entity_poly.entity_id
_entity_poly.type
_entity_poly.pdbx_seq_one_letter_code
_entity_poly.pdbx_strand_id
1 'polypeptide(L)'
;MDLSATGEPVIVQEDTQVHVGIDLRPGTLTLTRNGMDFAAYHALVQFASVHANSWAAQEVKFSVKGPDGKSVGLTVDLLNDACDGPRAGIPAAIWKVVTFAATSAGDVGITYAPPGRA
;
A
#
# COMPACT_ATOMS: atom_id res chain seq x y z
N MET A 1 16.50 -12.74 24.27
CA MET A 1 15.46 -11.89 24.88
C MET A 1 14.37 -12.84 25.29
N ASP A 2 14.14 -13.05 26.59
CA ASP A 2 13.14 -13.98 27.08
C ASP A 2 11.81 -13.24 27.19
N LEU A 3 10.91 -13.52 26.26
CA LEU A 3 9.58 -12.90 26.19
C LEU A 3 8.65 -13.67 27.15
N SER A 4 7.98 -12.98 28.08
CA SER A 4 6.94 -13.56 28.93
C SER A 4 5.64 -12.77 28.81
N ALA A 5 4.50 -13.46 28.71
CA ALA A 5 3.16 -12.86 28.65
C ALA A 5 2.28 -13.41 29.78
N THR A 6 1.39 -12.58 30.32
CA THR A 6 0.40 -12.96 31.34
C THR A 6 -0.98 -12.42 30.96
N GLY A 7 -2.00 -13.29 30.95
CA GLY A 7 -3.38 -12.97 30.56
C GLY A 7 -3.80 -13.61 29.24
N GLU A 8 -5.11 -13.75 29.02
CA GLU A 8 -5.68 -14.25 27.76
C GLU A 8 -6.02 -13.05 26.84
N PRO A 9 -5.67 -13.09 25.55
CA PRO A 9 -6.02 -12.03 24.63
C PRO A 9 -7.54 -12.00 24.38
N VAL A 10 -8.14 -10.82 24.51
CA VAL A 10 -9.51 -10.57 24.02
C VAL A 10 -9.42 -10.12 22.58
N ILE A 11 -9.98 -10.91 21.66
CA ILE A 11 -9.97 -10.62 20.22
C ILE A 11 -11.31 -9.97 19.85
N VAL A 12 -11.25 -8.73 19.38
CA VAL A 12 -12.41 -8.02 18.78
C VAL A 12 -12.14 -7.89 17.29
N GLN A 13 -13.09 -8.33 16.47
CA GLN A 13 -12.94 -8.33 15.01
C GLN A 13 -13.51 -7.03 14.44
N GLU A 14 -12.63 -6.05 14.21
CA GLU A 14 -12.92 -4.84 13.44
C GLU A 14 -12.53 -5.06 11.96
N ASP A 15 -12.60 -4.00 11.14
CA ASP A 15 -12.10 -4.03 9.76
C ASP A 15 -10.64 -4.49 9.76
N THR A 16 -10.35 -5.56 9.03
CA THR A 16 -9.01 -6.12 9.00
C THR A 16 -8.15 -5.30 8.05
N GLN A 17 -7.06 -4.74 8.56
CA GLN A 17 -6.10 -3.97 7.78
C GLN A 17 -4.77 -4.71 7.71
N VAL A 18 -4.21 -4.82 6.52
CA VAL A 18 -2.89 -5.39 6.28
C VAL A 18 -2.02 -4.38 5.57
N HIS A 19 -0.80 -4.22 6.08
CA HIS A 19 0.22 -3.37 5.49
C HIS A 19 1.32 -4.26 4.91
N VAL A 20 1.62 -4.07 3.62
CA VAL A 20 2.66 -4.82 2.93
C VAL A 20 3.75 -3.87 2.48
N GLY A 21 4.95 -4.04 3.04
CA GLY A 21 6.14 -3.27 2.68
C GLY A 21 6.86 -3.87 1.48
N ILE A 22 7.28 -3.02 0.55
CA ILE A 22 8.09 -3.39 -0.62
C ILE A 22 9.28 -2.45 -0.69
N ASP A 23 10.47 -3.03 -0.70
CA ASP A 23 11.68 -2.28 -1.02
C ASP A 23 11.81 -2.10 -2.53
N LEU A 24 11.99 -0.85 -2.93
CA LEU A 24 12.17 -0.48 -4.33
C LEU A 24 13.65 -0.18 -4.56
N ARG A 25 14.18 -0.67 -5.68
CA ARG A 25 15.52 -0.29 -6.09
C ARG A 25 15.52 1.23 -6.37
N PRO A 26 16.43 2.02 -5.77
CA PRO A 26 16.50 3.44 -6.04
C PRO A 26 16.62 3.74 -7.54
N GLY A 27 15.84 4.71 -8.03
CA GLY A 27 15.84 5.13 -9.44
C GLY A 27 14.94 4.31 -10.37
N THR A 28 14.28 3.25 -9.91
CA THR A 28 13.33 2.48 -10.76
C THR A 28 11.92 3.07 -10.79
N LEU A 29 11.59 3.91 -9.80
CA LEU A 29 10.32 4.63 -9.73
C LEU A 29 10.56 6.08 -9.32
N THR A 30 10.20 7.00 -10.20
CA THR A 30 10.17 8.43 -9.93
C THR A 30 8.72 8.87 -9.77
N LEU A 31 8.42 9.52 -8.65
CA LEU A 31 7.14 10.16 -8.40
C LEU A 31 7.29 11.66 -8.62
N THR A 32 6.39 12.26 -9.40
CA THR A 32 6.38 13.71 -9.62
C THR A 32 5.23 14.32 -8.85
N ARG A 33 5.53 15.29 -7.97
CA ARG A 33 4.53 16.07 -7.22
C ARG A 33 4.85 17.54 -7.37
N ASN A 34 3.89 18.33 -7.86
CA ASN A 34 4.05 19.78 -8.07
C ASN A 34 5.28 20.13 -8.92
N GLY A 35 5.59 19.32 -9.95
CA GLY A 35 6.75 19.52 -10.82
C GLY A 35 8.10 19.12 -10.22
N MET A 36 8.14 18.59 -9.01
CA MET A 36 9.34 18.05 -8.38
C MET A 36 9.36 16.53 -8.45
N ASP A 37 10.53 16.00 -8.79
CA ASP A 37 10.76 14.56 -8.90
C ASP A 37 11.33 13.98 -7.60
N PHE A 38 10.81 12.81 -7.26
CA PHE A 38 11.17 12.09 -6.04
C PHE A 38 11.49 10.63 -6.38
N ALA A 39 12.66 10.15 -5.98
CA ALA A 39 13.05 8.76 -6.19
C ALA A 39 12.50 7.89 -5.05
N ALA A 40 11.57 6.99 -5.36
CA ALA A 40 11.03 6.06 -4.38
C ALA A 40 12.02 4.92 -4.10
N TYR A 41 12.16 4.57 -2.82
CA TYR A 41 13.01 3.45 -2.36
C TYR A 41 12.25 2.46 -1.46
N HIS A 42 11.07 2.83 -0.98
CA HIS A 42 10.19 1.92 -0.26
C HIS A 42 8.72 2.30 -0.51
N ALA A 43 7.84 1.31 -0.52
CA ALA A 43 6.40 1.48 -0.61
C ALA A 43 5.69 0.61 0.43
N LEU A 44 4.74 1.18 1.15
CA LEU A 44 3.87 0.48 2.08
C LEU A 44 2.44 0.55 1.53
N VAL A 45 1.91 -0.60 1.11
CA VAL A 45 0.55 -0.71 0.57
C VAL A 45 -0.40 -1.14 1.69
N GLN A 46 -1.48 -0.39 1.86
CA GLN A 46 -2.53 -0.71 2.82
C GLN A 46 -3.69 -1.40 2.10
N PHE A 47 -4.01 -2.61 2.55
CA PHE A 47 -5.21 -3.34 2.17
C PHE A 47 -6.19 -3.38 3.34
N ALA A 48 -7.48 -3.29 3.05
CA ALA A 48 -8.52 -3.49 4.04
C ALA A 48 -9.58 -4.48 3.54
N SER A 49 -10.15 -5.24 4.47
CA SER A 49 -11.33 -6.08 4.24
C SER A 49 -12.32 -5.91 5.40
N VAL A 50 -13.59 -5.75 5.03
CA VAL A 50 -14.72 -5.76 5.96
C VAL A 50 -15.26 -7.18 5.99
N HIS A 51 -15.26 -7.84 7.15
CA HIS A 51 -15.97 -9.10 7.40
C HIS A 51 -15.79 -10.19 6.31
N ALA A 52 -14.54 -10.52 5.94
CA ALA A 52 -14.18 -11.56 4.97
C ALA A 52 -14.57 -11.31 3.50
N ASN A 53 -14.92 -10.07 3.14
CA ASN A 53 -15.09 -9.66 1.75
C ASN A 53 -13.73 -9.51 1.03
N SER A 54 -13.78 -9.37 -0.29
CA SER A 54 -12.59 -9.10 -1.13
C SER A 54 -11.79 -7.91 -0.58
N TRP A 55 -10.46 -8.03 -0.59
CA TRP A 55 -9.57 -6.98 -0.12
C TRP A 55 -9.54 -5.80 -1.09
N ALA A 56 -9.63 -4.59 -0.54
CA ALA A 56 -9.44 -3.35 -1.29
C ALA A 56 -8.10 -2.71 -0.92
N ALA A 57 -7.33 -2.29 -1.94
CA ALA A 57 -6.16 -1.46 -1.72
C ALA A 57 -6.62 -0.02 -1.48
N GLN A 58 -6.32 0.54 -0.31
CA GLN A 58 -6.78 1.86 0.09
C GLN A 58 -5.79 2.96 -0.28
N GLU A 59 -4.51 2.74 0.03
CA GLU A 59 -3.46 3.72 -0.21
C GLU A 59 -2.08 3.06 -0.38
N VAL A 60 -1.17 3.82 -0.98
CA VAL A 60 0.27 3.52 -0.98
C VAL A 60 1.04 4.67 -0.36
N LYS A 61 1.81 4.38 0.69
CA LYS A 61 2.76 5.30 1.29
C LYS A 61 4.16 5.03 0.74
N PHE A 62 4.70 5.94 -0.04
CA PHE A 62 6.06 5.86 -0.54
C PHE A 62 7.02 6.60 0.39
N SER A 63 8.13 5.96 0.72
CA SER A 63 9.31 6.64 1.22
C SER A 63 10.19 7.02 0.03
N VAL A 64 10.45 8.32 -0.12
CA VAL A 64 11.12 8.87 -1.30
C VAL A 64 12.29 9.77 -0.91
N LYS A 65 13.22 9.95 -1.84
CA LYS A 65 14.28 10.98 -1.79
C LYS A 65 13.94 12.13 -2.71
N GLY A 66 13.88 13.34 -2.17
CA GLY A 66 13.72 14.56 -2.95
C GLY A 66 15.02 15.01 -3.64
N PRO A 67 14.98 16.08 -4.46
CA PRO A 67 16.15 16.61 -5.14
C PRO A 67 17.25 17.10 -4.18
N ASP A 68 16.88 17.49 -2.96
CA ASP A 68 17.78 17.89 -1.88
C ASP A 68 18.37 16.68 -1.11
N GLY A 69 18.07 15.45 -1.52
CA GLY A 69 18.52 14.21 -0.89
C GLY A 69 17.80 13.88 0.43
N LYS A 70 16.82 14.70 0.85
CA LYS A 70 16.06 14.42 2.07
C LYS A 70 15.00 13.36 1.83
N SER A 71 14.76 12.57 2.88
CA SER A 71 13.69 11.58 2.88
C SER A 71 12.36 12.25 3.18
N VAL A 72 11.34 11.95 2.39
CA VAL A 72 9.96 12.44 2.56
C VAL A 72 8.98 11.28 2.35
N GLY A 73 7.82 11.33 3.00
CA GLY A 73 6.70 10.43 2.75
C GLY A 73 5.73 11.02 1.73
N LEU A 74 5.33 10.24 0.73
CA LEU A 74 4.26 10.59 -0.21
C LEU A 74 3.16 9.55 -0.16
N THR A 75 1.94 9.98 0.11
CA THR A 75 0.75 9.11 0.12
C THR A 75 -0.01 9.25 -1.18
N VAL A 76 -0.47 8.12 -1.72
CA VAL A 76 -1.36 8.06 -2.87
C VAL A 76 -2.61 7.31 -2.48
N ASP A 77 -3.74 8.01 -2.39
CA ASP A 77 -5.05 7.40 -2.18
C ASP A 77 -5.47 6.65 -3.45
N LEU A 78 -5.82 5.38 -3.29
CA LEU A 78 -6.20 4.50 -4.40
C LEU A 78 -7.70 4.40 -4.60
N LEU A 79 -8.51 4.81 -3.61
CA LEU A 79 -9.96 4.81 -3.71
C LEU A 79 -10.50 6.14 -4.22
N ASN A 80 -11.62 6.08 -4.93
CA ASN A 80 -12.41 7.26 -5.29
C ASN A 80 -13.05 7.88 -4.03
N ASP A 81 -13.64 9.06 -4.18
CA ASP A 81 -14.21 9.81 -3.05
C ASP A 81 -15.43 9.10 -2.42
N ALA A 82 -16.03 8.13 -3.13
CA ALA A 82 -17.12 7.28 -2.62
C ALA A 82 -16.61 6.01 -1.90
N CYS A 83 -15.30 5.78 -1.88
CA CYS A 83 -14.64 4.60 -1.30
C CYS A 83 -15.13 3.25 -1.85
N ASP A 84 -15.75 3.23 -3.03
CA ASP A 84 -16.37 2.02 -3.63
C ASP A 84 -15.63 1.51 -4.87
N GLY A 85 -14.57 2.20 -5.28
CA GLY A 85 -13.82 1.84 -6.47
C GLY A 85 -12.48 2.57 -6.59
N PRO A 86 -11.68 2.23 -7.62
CA PRO A 86 -10.37 2.84 -7.85
C PRO A 86 -10.50 4.33 -8.18
N ARG A 87 -9.54 5.12 -7.70
CA ARG A 87 -9.40 6.52 -8.09
C ARG A 87 -8.96 6.61 -9.54
N ALA A 88 -9.61 7.50 -10.31
CA ALA A 88 -9.18 7.79 -11.67
C ALA A 88 -7.83 8.53 -11.69
N GLY A 89 -7.07 8.36 -12.78
CA GLY A 89 -5.81 9.09 -13.00
C GLY A 89 -4.60 8.56 -12.22
N ILE A 90 -4.75 7.47 -11.46
CA ILE A 90 -3.61 6.84 -10.78
C ILE A 90 -2.69 6.16 -11.82
N PRO A 91 -1.39 6.52 -11.88
CA PRO A 91 -0.46 5.94 -12.84
C PRO A 91 -0.36 4.41 -12.73
N ALA A 92 -0.26 3.73 -13.88
CA ALA A 92 -0.14 2.27 -13.95
C ALA A 92 1.05 1.70 -13.14
N ALA A 93 2.13 2.48 -12.98
CA ALA A 93 3.27 2.08 -12.16
C ALA A 93 2.90 1.87 -10.68
N ILE A 94 1.96 2.64 -10.14
CA ILE A 94 1.48 2.50 -8.76
C ILE A 94 0.68 1.20 -8.62
N TRP A 95 -0.20 0.91 -9.60
CA TRP A 95 -0.93 -0.36 -9.63
C TRP A 95 -0.03 -1.60 -9.74
N LYS A 96 1.15 -1.48 -10.38
CA LYS A 96 2.16 -2.56 -10.36
C LYS A 96 2.70 -2.81 -8.95
N VAL A 97 2.97 -1.75 -8.19
CA VAL A 97 3.40 -1.86 -6.78
C VAL A 97 2.32 -2.54 -5.94
N VAL A 98 1.05 -2.13 -6.10
CA VAL A 98 -0.10 -2.74 -5.41
C VAL A 98 -0.25 -4.22 -5.77
N THR A 99 -0.15 -4.57 -7.05
CA THR A 99 -0.26 -5.97 -7.50
C THR A 99 0.87 -6.83 -6.93
N PHE A 100 2.09 -6.31 -6.89
CA PHE A 100 3.23 -7.00 -6.28
C PHE A 100 3.05 -7.19 -4.78
N ALA A 101 2.53 -6.18 -4.09
CA ALA A 101 2.22 -6.24 -2.66
C ALA A 101 1.16 -7.32 -2.38
N ALA A 102 0.06 -7.29 -3.14
CA ALA A 102 -1.00 -8.29 -3.00
C ALA A 102 -0.50 -9.70 -3.31
N THR A 103 0.34 -9.87 -4.33
CA THR A 103 0.94 -11.18 -4.67
C THR A 103 1.83 -11.68 -3.54
N SER A 104 2.66 -10.80 -2.97
CA SER A 104 3.53 -11.12 -1.83
C SER A 104 2.72 -11.47 -0.58
N ALA A 105 1.54 -10.86 -0.42
CA ALA A 105 0.60 -11.16 0.64
C ALA A 105 -0.41 -12.28 0.29
N GLY A 106 -0.32 -12.86 -0.92
CA GLY A 106 -1.14 -14.00 -1.33
C GLY A 106 -0.90 -15.22 -0.43
N ASP A 107 0.32 -15.36 0.08
CA ASP A 107 0.69 -16.37 1.08
C ASP A 107 -0.08 -16.20 2.42
N VAL A 108 -0.64 -15.00 2.67
CA VAL A 108 -1.46 -14.67 3.85
C VAL A 108 -2.96 -14.56 3.54
N GLY A 109 -3.39 -14.96 2.33
CA GLY A 109 -4.80 -15.02 1.94
C GLY A 109 -5.38 -13.71 1.39
N ILE A 110 -4.55 -12.71 1.05
CA ILE A 110 -5.03 -11.50 0.37
C ILE A 110 -5.29 -11.82 -1.10
N THR A 111 -6.57 -11.88 -1.47
CA THR A 111 -6.99 -11.98 -2.88
C THR A 111 -7.40 -10.59 -3.35
N TYR A 112 -6.52 -9.94 -4.11
CA TYR A 112 -6.76 -8.61 -4.69
C TYR A 112 -7.06 -8.74 -6.19
N ALA A 113 -8.19 -8.18 -6.62
CA ALA A 113 -8.48 -8.02 -8.04
C ALA A 113 -8.10 -6.59 -8.45
N PRO A 114 -7.12 -6.40 -9.35
CA PRO A 114 -6.83 -5.06 -9.86
C PRO A 114 -8.07 -4.50 -10.58
N PRO A 115 -8.31 -3.19 -10.49
CA PRO A 115 -9.40 -2.55 -11.21
C PRO A 115 -9.24 -2.82 -12.71
N GLY A 116 -10.29 -3.38 -13.32
CA GLY A 116 -10.26 -3.85 -14.70
C GLY A 116 -9.81 -2.78 -15.69
N ARG A 117 -8.95 -3.20 -16.63
CA ARG A 117 -8.63 -2.41 -17.82
C ARG A 117 -9.86 -2.46 -18.73
N ALA A 118 -10.73 -1.46 -18.62
CA ALA A 118 -11.76 -1.21 -19.62
C ALA A 118 -11.09 -0.82 -20.96
#